data_AF-A0A059F0N7-F1
#
_entry.id   AF-A0A059F0N7-F1
#
_cell.length_a   1.000
_cell.length_b   1.000
_cell.length_c   1.000
_cell.angle_alpha   90.00
_cell.angle_beta   90.00
_cell.angle_gamma   90.00
#
_symmetry.space_group_name_H-M   'P 1'
#
loop_
_entity.id
_entity.type
_entity.pdbx_description
1 polymer ?
#
loop_
_entity_poly.entity_id
_entity_poly.type
_entity_poly.pdbx_seq_one_letter_code
_entity_poly.pdbx_strand_id
1 'polypeptide(L)'
;MKNLQFIKKFLPTLKPKYTAHLYFSRILEELRLNSPFSEIFLNKVNKKDAPTYYDVIKYPMDLNIMSKKIHYYTLETFIYDLNLIWNNCFTFNS
;
A
#
# COMPACT_ATOMS: atom_id res chain seq x y z
N MET A 1 5.44 12.67 5.05
CA MET A 1 4.36 13.62 5.44
C MET A 1 3.15 13.65 4.51
N LYS A 2 3.27 13.42 3.18
CA LYS A 2 2.13 13.52 2.24
C LYS A 2 1.03 12.44 2.43
N ASN A 3 1.39 11.19 2.76
CA ASN A 3 0.41 10.10 2.98
C ASN A 3 -0.44 10.25 4.24
N LEU A 4 0.09 10.85 5.30
CA LEU A 4 -0.68 11.06 6.53
C LEU A 4 -1.83 12.05 6.30
N GLN A 5 -1.65 13.06 5.44
CA GLN A 5 -2.71 14.00 5.07
C GLN A 5 -3.76 13.36 4.16
N PHE A 6 -3.35 12.51 3.22
CA PHE A 6 -4.28 11.74 2.39
C PHE A 6 -5.15 10.82 3.24
N ILE A 7 -4.55 10.00 4.12
CA ILE A 7 -5.28 9.12 5.04
C ILE A 7 -6.16 9.93 6.01
N LYS A 8 -5.65 11.04 6.56
CA LYS A 8 -6.44 11.94 7.42
C LYS A 8 -7.64 12.57 6.70
N LYS A 9 -7.61 12.76 5.37
CA LYS A 9 -8.77 13.20 4.59
C LYS A 9 -9.87 12.12 4.54
N PHE A 10 -9.50 10.84 4.66
CA PHE A 10 -10.44 9.71 4.70
C PHE A 10 -10.92 9.35 6.11
N LEU A 11 -10.23 9.75 7.17
CA LEU A 11 -10.63 9.49 8.56
C LEU A 11 -11.98 10.12 8.99
N PRO A 12 -12.35 11.37 8.61
CA PRO A 12 -13.56 12.02 9.15
C PRO A 12 -14.89 11.57 8.53
N THR A 13 -14.91 10.70 7.51
CA THR A 13 -16.17 10.26 6.85
C THR A 13 -16.71 8.91 7.36
N LEU A 14 -16.06 8.29 8.36
CA LEU A 14 -16.42 6.96 8.81
C LEU A 14 -17.28 6.99 10.05
N LYS A 15 -18.51 6.49 9.89
CA LYS A 15 -19.43 6.25 11.00
C LYS A 15 -18.85 5.16 11.94
N PRO A 16 -19.21 5.15 13.24
CA PRO A 16 -18.74 4.19 14.25
C PRO A 16 -18.96 2.70 13.95
N LYS A 17 -19.62 2.37 12.84
CA LYS A 17 -20.02 1.02 12.42
C LYS A 17 -18.86 0.19 11.83
N TYR A 18 -17.79 0.81 11.34
CA TYR A 18 -16.74 0.09 10.62
C TYR A 18 -15.57 -0.25 11.54
N THR A 19 -15.24 -1.53 11.62
CA THR A 19 -14.01 -2.03 12.24
C THR A 19 -12.78 -1.58 11.44
N ALA A 20 -11.61 -1.49 12.08
CA ALA A 20 -10.39 -1.00 11.45
C ALA A 20 -10.05 -1.72 10.12
N HIS A 21 -10.31 -3.03 10.03
CA HIS A 21 -10.06 -3.79 8.81
C HIS A 21 -10.94 -3.31 7.62
N LEU A 22 -12.22 -2.95 7.86
CA LEU A 22 -13.10 -2.44 6.80
C LEU A 22 -12.61 -1.10 6.26
N TYR A 23 -12.02 -0.27 7.14
CA TYR A 23 -11.40 0.98 6.73
C TYR A 23 -10.19 0.76 5.83
N PHE A 24 -9.27 -0.12 6.25
CA PHE A 24 -8.10 -0.45 5.46
C PHE A 24 -8.47 -1.09 4.13
N SER A 25 -9.46 -1.99 4.11
CA SER A 25 -9.95 -2.62 2.88
C SER A 25 -10.43 -1.59 1.86
N ARG A 26 -11.20 -0.58 2.31
CA ARG A 26 -11.69 0.49 1.44
C ARG A 26 -10.55 1.33 0.87
N ILE A 27 -9.55 1.69 1.68
CA ILE A 27 -8.38 2.42 1.18
C ILE A 27 -7.65 1.60 0.11
N LEU A 28 -7.45 0.30 0.34
CA LEU A 28 -6.79 -0.56 -0.65
C LEU A 28 -7.61 -0.67 -1.94
N GLU A 29 -8.94 -0.78 -1.85
CA GLU A 29 -9.82 -0.80 -3.00
C GLU A 29 -9.72 0.51 -3.82
N GLU A 30 -9.79 1.66 -3.16
CA GLU A 30 -9.64 2.95 -3.83
C GLU A 30 -8.25 3.10 -4.48
N LEU A 31 -7.17 2.67 -3.81
CA LEU A 31 -5.82 2.70 -4.39
C LEU A 31 -5.69 1.79 -5.62
N ARG A 32 -6.40 0.66 -5.65
CA ARG A 32 -6.39 -0.24 -6.81
C ARG A 32 -7.13 0.33 -8.01
N LEU A 33 -8.23 1.04 -7.78
CA LEU A 33 -9.17 1.47 -8.82
C LEU A 33 -8.91 2.90 -9.32
N ASN A 34 -8.13 3.72 -8.60
CA ASN A 34 -8.00 5.15 -8.90
C ASN A 34 -7.22 5.48 -10.19
N SER A 35 -6.41 4.55 -10.72
CA SER A 35 -5.60 4.84 -11.91
C SER A 35 -5.09 3.56 -12.59
N PRO A 36 -4.96 3.55 -13.94
CA PRO A 36 -4.21 2.50 -14.65
C PRO A 36 -2.76 2.35 -14.14
N PHE A 37 -2.15 3.44 -13.66
CA PHE A 37 -0.81 3.40 -13.05
C PHE A 37 -0.76 2.62 -11.73
N SER A 38 -1.91 2.24 -11.16
CA SER A 38 -1.95 1.45 -9.94
C SER A 38 -1.60 -0.02 -10.20
N GLU A 39 -1.71 -0.48 -11.45
CA GLU A 39 -1.52 -1.88 -11.84
C GLU A 39 -0.13 -2.41 -11.46
N ILE A 40 0.90 -1.57 -11.63
CA ILE A 40 2.30 -1.92 -11.31
C ILE A 40 2.54 -2.13 -9.80
N PHE A 41 1.62 -1.71 -8.93
CA PHE A 41 1.70 -1.87 -7.47
C PHE A 41 0.76 -2.96 -6.93
N LEU A 42 0.01 -3.64 -7.80
CA LEU A 42 -0.94 -4.68 -7.39
C LEU A 42 -0.22 -5.94 -6.92
N ASN A 43 0.87 -6.30 -7.61
CA ASN A 43 1.59 -7.55 -7.42
C ASN A 43 3.06 -7.30 -7.11
N LYS A 44 3.71 -8.29 -6.51
CA LYS A 44 5.17 -8.31 -6.36
C LYS A 44 5.83 -8.08 -7.71
N VAL A 45 6.88 -7.27 -7.72
CA VAL A 45 7.73 -7.07 -8.89
C VAL A 45 8.32 -8.40 -9.34
N ASN A 46 8.11 -8.77 -10.58
CA ASN A 46 8.64 -10.01 -11.13
C ASN A 46 10.14 -9.86 -11.42
N LYS A 47 10.95 -10.82 -10.96
CA LYS A 47 12.40 -10.85 -11.26
C LYS A 47 12.71 -10.88 -12.75
N LYS A 48 11.81 -11.42 -13.58
CA LYS A 48 12.01 -11.42 -15.03
C LYS A 48 11.97 -10.01 -15.61
N ASP A 49 11.09 -9.16 -15.07
CA ASP A 49 10.87 -7.81 -15.56
C ASP A 49 11.87 -6.82 -14.94
N ALA A 50 12.33 -7.11 -13.71
CA ALA A 50 13.36 -6.34 -13.02
C ALA A 50 14.36 -7.29 -12.29
N PRO A 51 15.41 -7.78 -12.98
CA PRO A 51 16.33 -8.79 -12.45
C PRO A 51 17.03 -8.42 -11.15
N THR A 52 17.39 -7.15 -10.98
CA THR A 52 18.12 -6.63 -9.81
C THR A 52 17.22 -6.11 -8.70
N TYR A 53 15.89 -6.20 -8.85
CA TYR A 53 14.95 -5.58 -7.91
C TYR A 53 15.17 -6.01 -6.47
N TYR A 54 15.33 -7.32 -6.24
CA TYR A 54 15.49 -7.87 -4.89
C TYR A 54 16.91 -7.75 -4.33
N ASP A 55 17.88 -7.35 -5.16
CA ASP A 55 19.22 -7.02 -4.70
C ASP A 55 19.22 -5.61 -4.08
N VAL A 56 18.43 -4.70 -4.65
CA VAL A 56 18.26 -3.33 -4.17
C VAL A 56 17.22 -3.25 -3.04
N ILE A 57 16.04 -3.84 -3.25
CA ILE A 57 14.88 -3.71 -2.36
C ILE A 57 14.82 -4.86 -1.35
N LYS A 58 15.08 -4.54 -0.07
CA LYS A 58 15.16 -5.53 1.02
C LYS A 58 13.80 -5.90 1.61
N TYR A 59 12.83 -4.99 1.57
CA TYR A 59 11.48 -5.22 2.10
C TYR A 59 10.42 -4.95 1.02
N PRO A 60 10.26 -5.86 0.04
CA PRO A 60 9.26 -5.73 -1.01
C PRO A 60 7.84 -5.65 -0.41
N MET A 61 7.01 -4.78 -0.97
CA MET A 61 5.61 -4.63 -0.59
C MET A 61 4.76 -4.33 -1.82
N ASP A 62 3.49 -4.75 -1.80
CA ASP A 62 2.50 -4.51 -2.84
C ASP A 62 1.07 -4.56 -2.24
N LEU A 63 0.08 -4.09 -3.00
CA LEU A 63 -1.31 -3.99 -2.52
C LEU A 63 -1.98 -5.36 -2.31
N ASN A 64 -1.53 -6.42 -2.99
CA ASN A 64 -2.00 -7.79 -2.75
C ASN A 64 -1.46 -8.36 -1.43
N ILE A 65 -0.20 -8.10 -1.08
CA ILE A 65 0.36 -8.47 0.23
C ILE A 65 -0.40 -7.73 1.32
N MET A 66 -0.62 -6.42 1.17
CA MET A 66 -1.39 -5.66 2.15
C MET A 66 -2.81 -6.20 2.32
N SER A 67 -3.48 -6.57 1.22
CA SER A 67 -4.82 -7.19 1.29
C SER A 67 -4.84 -8.50 2.08
N LYS A 68 -3.78 -9.31 1.99
CA LYS A 68 -3.66 -10.56 2.78
C LYS A 68 -3.43 -10.31 4.27
N LYS A 69 -2.84 -9.17 4.63
CA LYS A 69 -2.55 -8.76 6.00
C LYS A 69 -3.69 -7.98 6.66
N ILE A 70 -4.81 -7.78 5.97
CA ILE A 70 -5.81 -6.77 6.31
C ILE A 70 -6.39 -6.88 7.72
N HIS A 71 -6.58 -8.12 8.20
CA HIS A 71 -7.12 -8.40 9.52
C HIS A 71 -6.10 -8.26 10.66
N TYR A 72 -4.81 -8.12 10.33
CA TYR A 72 -3.71 -8.05 11.29
C TYR A 72 -3.12 -6.64 11.40
N TYR A 73 -3.68 -5.66 10.69
CA TYR A 73 -3.18 -4.31 10.73
C TYR A 73 -3.66 -3.52 11.95
N THR A 74 -2.71 -2.80 12.54
CA THR A 74 -2.96 -1.53 13.22
C THR A 74 -2.85 -0.39 12.21
N LEU A 75 -3.32 0.81 12.56
CA LEU A 75 -3.15 1.98 11.69
C LEU A 75 -1.66 2.24 11.36
N GLU A 76 -0.79 2.10 12.35
CA GLU A 76 0.65 2.31 12.20
C GLU A 76 1.27 1.32 11.23
N THR A 77 0.99 0.02 11.39
CA THR A 77 1.53 -1.03 10.51
C THR A 77 0.96 -0.96 9.10
N PHE A 78 -0.29 -0.54 8.94
CA PHE A 78 -0.88 -0.26 7.63
C PHE A 78 -0.18 0.90 6.91
N ILE A 79 0.03 2.02 7.62
CA ILE A 79 0.74 3.19 7.08
C ILE A 79 2.18 2.85 6.72
N TYR A 80 2.85 2.05 7.56
CA TYR A 80 4.21 1.61 7.32
C TYR A 80 4.33 0.84 6.00
N ASP A 81 3.51 -0.21 5.81
CA ASP A 81 3.53 -1.01 4.58
C ASP A 81 3.12 -0.20 3.35
N LEU A 82 2.15 0.71 3.50
CA LEU A 82 1.79 1.61 2.41
C LEU A 82 2.99 2.46 2.00
N ASN A 83 3.72 3.05 2.94
CA ASN A 83 4.91 3.84 2.62
C ASN A 83 6.04 3.00 1.99
N LEU A 84 6.16 1.71 2.34
CA LEU A 84 7.15 0.83 1.70
C LEU A 84 6.94 0.73 0.19
N ILE A 85 5.70 0.64 -0.30
CA ILE A 85 5.43 0.56 -1.75
C ILE A 85 6.03 1.77 -2.49
N TRP A 86 5.83 2.99 -1.96
CA TRP A 86 6.31 4.23 -2.58
C TRP A 86 7.81 4.37 -2.42
N ASN A 87 8.34 4.12 -1.22
CA ASN A 87 9.77 4.21 -0.95
C ASN A 87 10.55 3.22 -1.83
N ASN A 88 10.10 1.98 -1.94
CA ASN A 88 10.72 0.99 -2.82
C ASN A 88 10.69 1.42 -4.28
N CYS A 89 9.57 2.01 -4.73
CA CYS A 89 9.45 2.57 -6.07
C CYS A 89 10.50 3.66 -6.32
N PHE A 90 10.63 4.64 -5.42
CA PHE A 90 11.65 5.68 -5.55
C PHE A 90 13.06 5.10 -5.46
N THR A 91 13.34 4.22 -4.51
CA THR A 91 14.67 3.63 -4.34
C THR A 91 15.13 2.84 -5.57
N PHE A 92 14.23 2.14 -6.25
CA PHE A 92 14.58 1.33 -7.43
C PHE A 92 14.60 2.14 -8.73
N ASN A 93 13.69 3.13 -8.88
CA ASN A 93 13.50 3.86 -10.14
C ASN A 93 14.09 5.30 -10.11
N SER A 94 14.99 5.60 -9.17
CA SER A 94 15.74 6.88 -9.15
C SER A 94 16.88 6.88 -10.15
#